data_AF-A0A4P5VZH8-F1
#
_entry.id   AF-A0A4P5VZH8-F1
#
_cell.length_a   1.000
_cell.length_b   1.000
_cell.length_c   1.000
_cell.angle_alpha   90.00
_cell.angle_beta   90.00
_cell.angle_gamma   90.00
#
_symmetry.space_group_name_H-M   'P 1'
#
loop_
_entity.id
_entity.type
_entity.pdbx_description
1 polymer ?
#
loop_
_entity_poly.entity_id
_entity_poly.type
_entity_poly.pdbx_seq_one_letter_code
_entity_poly.pdbx_strand_id
1 'polypeptide(L)'
;MTFLLLLSTLIAPSAFASDTLAAASAAAVADDDDEFFTDTKSADTKGANAGVPDSASFDDEDELVIAAAPPPVAKVTVIPASERDLGSTPASTAMPVNTAGAKLLTDNWAPSIVVADKDAVIVEMPVLYANSKKDFDGVSYWLVAEVYADGKKVAESRTNVTRDSVADKGPSIQFFRMFAPVGAPSGVLEVKVFRNAGKNELLFTRSVKYAVGS
;
A
#
# COMPACT_ATOMS: atom_id res chain seq x y z
N MET A 1 -51.95 -47.56 15.16
CA MET A 1 -52.13 -46.26 14.49
C MET A 1 -50.81 -45.51 14.57
N THR A 2 -50.17 -45.44 13.39
CA THR A 2 -49.21 -44.47 12.84
C THR A 2 -48.10 -43.88 13.71
N PHE A 3 -46.89 -44.34 13.36
CA PHE A 3 -45.54 -43.95 13.79
C PHE A 3 -45.19 -42.50 13.42
N LEU A 4 -44.65 -41.74 14.38
CA LEU A 4 -44.00 -40.44 14.17
C LEU A 4 -42.47 -40.68 14.11
N LEU A 5 -41.88 -40.60 12.91
CA LEU A 5 -40.44 -40.75 12.70
C LEU A 5 -39.76 -39.38 12.82
N LEU A 6 -39.05 -39.14 13.94
CA LEU A 6 -38.09 -38.04 14.07
C LEU A 6 -36.85 -38.36 13.22
N LEU A 7 -36.64 -37.59 12.14
CA LEU A 7 -35.39 -37.63 11.39
C LEU A 7 -34.46 -36.53 11.95
N SER A 8 -33.57 -36.94 12.85
CA SER A 8 -32.48 -36.09 13.36
C SER A 8 -31.29 -36.20 12.41
N THR A 9 -31.03 -35.15 11.62
CA THR A 9 -29.84 -35.06 10.78
C THR A 9 -28.64 -34.67 11.63
N LEU A 10 -27.84 -35.67 11.97
CA LEU A 10 -26.53 -35.55 12.61
C LEU A 10 -25.54 -35.01 11.56
N ILE A 11 -25.12 -33.76 11.67
CA ILE A 11 -24.03 -33.21 10.85
C ILE A 11 -22.72 -33.51 11.58
N ALA A 12 -21.91 -34.41 11.02
CA ALA A 12 -20.60 -34.77 11.53
C ALA A 12 -19.58 -33.64 11.36
N PRO A 13 -18.64 -33.43 12.31
CA PRO A 13 -17.53 -32.51 12.13
C PRO A 13 -16.49 -33.11 11.18
N SER A 14 -16.21 -32.43 10.07
CA SER A 14 -15.10 -32.73 9.17
C SER A 14 -13.79 -32.46 9.89
N ALA A 15 -13.08 -33.53 10.24
CA ALA A 15 -11.70 -33.46 10.69
C ALA A 15 -10.81 -33.02 9.52
N PHE A 16 -10.27 -31.80 9.58
CA PHE A 16 -9.16 -31.41 8.71
C PHE A 16 -7.90 -32.09 9.21
N ALA A 17 -7.41 -33.04 8.42
CA ALA A 17 -6.12 -33.69 8.61
C ALA A 17 -5.01 -32.63 8.56
N SER A 18 -4.21 -32.57 9.62
CA SER A 18 -2.96 -31.82 9.65
C SER A 18 -1.90 -32.61 8.87
N ASP A 19 -1.66 -32.23 7.62
CA ASP A 19 -0.52 -32.73 6.86
C ASP A 19 0.76 -32.11 7.42
N THR A 20 1.39 -32.85 8.32
CA THR A 20 2.68 -32.53 8.92
C THR A 20 3.75 -33.09 8.01
N LEU A 21 4.21 -32.31 7.03
CA LEU A 21 5.39 -32.64 6.26
C LEU A 21 6.64 -32.40 7.12
N ALA A 22 7.06 -33.46 7.80
CA ALA A 22 8.38 -33.59 8.39
C ALA A 22 9.43 -33.67 7.28
N ALA A 23 10.11 -32.55 7.00
CA ALA A 23 11.36 -32.56 6.26
C ALA A 23 12.52 -32.64 7.26
N ALA A 24 12.95 -33.86 7.54
CA ALA A 24 14.26 -34.11 8.13
C ALA A 24 15.32 -33.99 7.02
N SER A 25 16.18 -32.98 7.11
CA SER A 25 17.50 -33.05 6.49
C SER A 25 18.53 -32.52 7.49
N ALA A 26 19.11 -33.46 8.23
CA ALA A 26 20.39 -33.26 8.87
C ALA A 26 21.46 -33.12 7.78
N ALA A 27 22.04 -31.94 7.65
CA ALA A 27 23.33 -31.73 7.02
C ALA A 27 24.12 -30.78 7.92
N ALA A 28 24.89 -31.37 8.82
CA ALA A 28 26.03 -30.73 9.44
C ALA A 28 27.04 -30.45 8.32
N VAL A 29 27.33 -29.17 8.07
CA VAL A 29 28.46 -28.76 7.25
C VAL A 29 29.09 -27.54 7.93
N ALA A 30 30.25 -27.83 8.50
CA ALA A 30 31.47 -27.04 8.64
C ALA A 30 31.37 -25.55 9.03
N ASP A 31 31.99 -25.27 10.19
CA ASP A 31 32.87 -24.11 10.36
C ASP A 31 33.63 -23.81 9.05
N ASP A 32 33.46 -22.61 8.51
CA ASP A 32 34.55 -21.92 7.82
C ASP A 32 34.56 -20.48 8.32
N ASP A 33 35.50 -20.27 9.23
CA ASP A 33 36.09 -19.01 9.59
C ASP A 33 36.66 -18.34 8.34
N ASP A 34 35.94 -17.41 7.72
CA ASP A 34 36.53 -16.51 6.73
C ASP A 34 36.27 -15.04 7.09
N GLU A 35 37.20 -14.55 7.89
CA GLU A 35 37.59 -13.16 8.01
C GLU A 35 37.90 -12.56 6.63
N PHE A 36 36.91 -12.07 5.88
CA PHE A 36 37.15 -11.46 4.56
C PHE A 36 37.04 -9.94 4.49
N PHE A 37 37.12 -9.18 5.59
CA PHE A 37 37.36 -7.73 5.47
C PHE A 37 38.22 -7.19 6.62
N THR A 38 39.44 -7.74 6.76
CA THR A 38 40.52 -6.99 7.40
C THR A 38 41.05 -5.93 6.43
N ASP A 39 40.92 -4.67 6.85
CA ASP A 39 41.95 -3.64 6.72
C ASP A 39 42.65 -3.49 5.36
N THR A 40 42.08 -2.67 4.47
CA THR A 40 42.88 -1.98 3.43
C THR A 40 43.24 -0.58 3.89
N LYS A 41 44.30 -0.58 4.69
CA LYS A 41 45.33 0.44 4.87
C LYS A 41 45.39 1.49 3.77
N SER A 42 45.28 2.74 4.20
CA SER A 42 45.73 3.98 3.57
C SER A 42 46.98 3.81 2.69
N ALA A 43 46.87 4.24 1.44
CA ALA A 43 48.00 4.56 0.59
C ALA A 43 47.81 5.97 0.03
N ASP A 44 48.58 6.91 0.58
CA ASP A 44 48.91 8.19 -0.03
C ASP A 44 49.29 8.00 -1.50
N THR A 45 48.53 8.61 -2.41
CA THR A 45 49.00 8.80 -3.79
C THR A 45 49.02 10.30 -4.09
N LYS A 46 50.17 10.89 -3.77
CA LYS A 46 50.64 12.16 -4.34
C LYS A 46 51.03 11.88 -5.79
N GLY A 47 50.21 12.28 -6.76
CA GLY A 47 50.46 11.97 -8.17
C GLY A 47 49.71 12.87 -9.14
N ALA A 48 50.43 13.89 -9.63
CA ALA A 48 50.31 14.55 -10.93
C ALA A 48 48.91 14.93 -11.45
N ASN A 49 48.65 16.24 -11.35
CA ASN A 49 47.77 17.02 -12.21
C ASN A 49 48.11 16.73 -13.69
N ALA A 50 47.34 15.86 -14.34
CA ALA A 50 47.50 15.53 -15.76
C ALA A 50 46.18 15.84 -16.49
N GLY A 51 46.20 16.96 -17.20
CA GLY A 51 45.43 17.19 -18.41
C GLY A 51 43.91 17.10 -18.28
N VAL A 52 43.30 18.21 -17.87
CA VAL A 52 41.97 18.54 -18.41
C VAL A 52 42.15 18.73 -19.92
N PRO A 53 41.55 17.91 -20.81
CA PRO A 53 41.47 18.27 -22.21
C PRO A 53 40.60 19.52 -22.32
N ASP A 54 41.25 20.60 -22.68
CA ASP A 54 40.65 21.85 -23.07
C ASP A 54 39.77 21.66 -24.31
N SER A 55 38.68 22.43 -24.39
CA SER A 55 37.94 22.73 -25.62
C SER A 55 37.34 21.54 -26.41
N ALA A 56 36.19 21.04 -25.95
CA ALA A 56 35.09 20.79 -26.88
C ALA A 56 34.26 22.07 -26.94
N SER A 57 34.70 23.00 -27.78
CA SER A 57 33.87 24.11 -28.25
C SER A 57 32.65 23.49 -28.93
N PHE A 58 31.50 23.57 -28.26
CA PHE A 58 30.22 23.40 -28.91
C PHE A 58 30.03 24.64 -29.77
N ASP A 59 30.30 24.45 -31.07
CA ASP A 59 30.09 25.43 -32.12
C ASP A 59 28.59 25.76 -32.16
N ASP A 60 28.27 26.97 -31.71
CA ASP A 60 26.96 27.59 -31.70
C ASP A 60 26.51 27.95 -33.12
N GLU A 61 26.23 26.99 -34.00
CA GLU A 61 25.67 27.29 -35.33
C GLU A 61 24.76 26.14 -35.80
N ASP A 62 23.64 25.93 -35.11
CA ASP A 62 22.42 25.40 -35.74
C ASP A 62 21.22 25.70 -34.84
N GLU A 63 20.80 26.96 -34.90
CA GLU A 63 19.48 27.41 -34.47
C GLU A 63 18.43 26.74 -35.37
N LEU A 64 18.16 25.46 -35.11
CA LEU A 64 16.96 24.79 -35.60
C LEU A 64 15.78 25.49 -34.94
N VAL A 65 15.28 26.52 -35.62
CA VAL A 65 13.95 27.07 -35.44
C VAL A 65 12.97 25.95 -35.78
N ILE A 66 12.79 25.02 -34.85
CA ILE A 66 11.61 24.19 -34.82
C ILE A 66 10.50 25.19 -34.51
N ALA A 67 9.90 25.73 -35.58
CA ALA A 67 8.63 26.40 -35.52
C ALA A 67 7.64 25.37 -34.97
N ALA A 68 7.60 25.27 -33.65
CA ALA A 68 6.63 24.51 -32.92
C ALA A 68 5.29 25.11 -33.34
N ALA A 69 4.62 24.40 -34.24
CA ALA A 69 3.25 24.71 -34.60
C ALA A 69 2.51 24.91 -33.26
N PRO A 70 1.85 26.07 -33.05
CA PRO A 70 1.14 26.30 -31.82
C PRO A 70 0.22 25.10 -31.62
N PRO A 71 0.23 24.46 -30.43
CA PRO A 71 -0.61 23.31 -30.18
C PRO A 71 -2.04 23.68 -30.60
N PRO A 72 -2.76 22.82 -31.33
CA PRO A 72 -4.12 23.11 -31.72
C PRO A 72 -4.86 23.49 -30.45
N VAL A 73 -5.33 24.74 -30.40
CA VAL A 73 -6.13 25.25 -29.29
C VAL A 73 -7.43 24.46 -29.34
N ALA A 74 -7.41 23.28 -28.72
CA ALA A 74 -8.58 22.48 -28.50
C ALA A 74 -9.52 23.42 -27.76
N LYS A 75 -10.60 23.83 -28.43
CA LYS A 75 -11.67 24.61 -27.82
C LYS A 75 -12.12 23.79 -26.63
N VAL A 76 -11.67 24.19 -25.45
CA VAL A 76 -12.16 23.69 -24.17
C VAL A 76 -13.63 24.04 -24.19
N THR A 77 -14.43 23.08 -24.62
CA THR A 77 -15.87 23.18 -24.58
C THR A 77 -16.18 23.14 -23.11
N VAL A 78 -16.31 24.33 -22.52
CA VAL A 78 -16.73 24.50 -21.13
C VAL A 78 -18.15 23.96 -21.08
N ILE A 79 -18.28 22.69 -20.73
CA ILE A 79 -19.58 22.07 -20.48
C ILE A 79 -20.21 22.91 -19.35
N PRO A 80 -21.36 23.55 -19.60
CA PRO A 80 -22.00 24.42 -18.62
C PRO A 80 -22.27 23.62 -17.34
N ALA A 81 -21.97 24.25 -16.19
CA ALA A 81 -22.04 23.62 -14.87
C ALA A 81 -23.46 23.09 -14.49
N SER A 82 -24.48 23.42 -15.28
CA SER A 82 -25.88 23.08 -15.06
C SER A 82 -26.29 21.68 -15.54
N GLU A 83 -25.46 20.97 -16.33
CA GLU A 83 -25.76 19.61 -16.82
C GLU A 83 -24.81 18.53 -16.30
N ARG A 84 -23.84 18.90 -15.45
CA ARG A 84 -23.18 17.89 -14.62
C ARG A 84 -24.16 17.52 -13.52
N ASP A 85 -25.02 16.57 -13.82
CA ASP A 85 -25.59 15.70 -12.80
C ASP A 85 -24.38 15.04 -12.11
N LEU A 86 -23.83 15.76 -11.12
CA LEU A 86 -22.82 15.29 -10.18
C LEU A 86 -23.53 14.30 -9.27
N GLY A 87 -23.95 13.17 -9.86
CA GLY A 87 -24.56 12.05 -9.18
C GLY A 87 -23.76 11.79 -7.93
N SER A 88 -24.42 11.95 -6.78
CA SER A 88 -23.92 11.83 -5.41
C SER A 88 -22.39 11.88 -5.31
N THR A 89 -21.84 13.05 -4.98
CA THR A 89 -20.41 13.15 -4.61
C THR A 89 -20.14 12.01 -3.63
N PRO A 90 -19.22 11.07 -3.93
CA PRO A 90 -19.02 9.91 -3.09
C PRO A 90 -18.71 10.43 -1.69
N ALA A 91 -19.56 10.07 -0.74
CA ALA A 91 -19.47 10.58 0.62
C ALA A 91 -18.10 10.17 1.16
N SER A 92 -17.15 11.10 1.15
CA SER A 92 -15.86 10.90 1.80
C SER A 92 -16.17 10.59 3.25
N THR A 93 -15.67 9.45 3.76
CA THR A 93 -15.90 9.05 5.14
C THR A 93 -15.47 10.22 6.03
N ALA A 94 -16.39 10.69 6.87
CA ALA A 94 -16.13 11.83 7.74
C ALA A 94 -14.86 11.55 8.56
N MET A 95 -14.01 12.57 8.73
CA MET A 95 -12.80 12.46 9.54
C MET A 95 -13.14 11.79 10.88
N PRO A 96 -12.42 10.74 11.28
CA PRO A 96 -12.71 10.08 12.55
C PRO A 96 -12.50 11.06 13.70
N VAL A 97 -13.62 11.51 14.30
CA VAL A 97 -13.65 12.59 15.30
C VAL A 97 -13.16 12.18 16.68
N ASN A 98 -12.89 10.89 16.91
CA ASN A 98 -12.44 10.38 18.20
C ASN A 98 -11.13 9.58 18.07
N THR A 99 -10.01 10.29 18.10
CA THR A 99 -8.66 9.69 18.18
C THR A 99 -8.15 9.58 19.62
N ALA A 100 -8.88 10.14 20.59
CA ALA A 100 -8.49 10.10 22.00
C ALA A 100 -8.57 8.67 22.54
N GLY A 101 -7.42 8.08 22.87
CA GLY A 101 -7.31 6.70 23.36
C GLY A 101 -7.19 5.63 22.27
N ALA A 102 -7.18 6.02 20.99
CA ALA A 102 -6.90 5.12 19.89
C ALA A 102 -5.44 4.63 19.95
N LYS A 103 -5.22 3.33 19.72
CA LYS A 103 -3.88 2.73 19.77
C LYS A 103 -3.20 2.91 18.41
N LEU A 104 -1.97 3.41 18.42
CA LEU A 104 -1.20 3.67 17.20
C LEU A 104 -1.00 2.38 16.38
N LEU A 105 -1.06 2.51 15.05
CA LEU A 105 -0.82 1.41 14.11
C LEU A 105 -1.72 0.18 14.34
N THR A 106 -2.91 0.40 14.89
CA THR A 106 -3.91 -0.65 15.06
C THR A 106 -5.20 -0.35 14.31
N ASP A 107 -6.04 -1.36 14.28
CA ASP A 107 -7.38 -1.35 13.69
C ASP A 107 -8.35 -0.53 14.55
N ASN A 108 -8.26 0.79 14.43
CA ASN A 108 -9.17 1.72 15.11
C ASN A 108 -10.46 1.97 14.32
N TRP A 109 -10.45 1.77 13.00
CA TRP A 109 -11.56 2.10 12.11
C TRP A 109 -11.79 1.02 11.06
N ALA A 110 -13.06 0.82 10.71
CA ALA A 110 -13.44 -0.12 9.66
C ALA A 110 -13.11 0.45 8.27
N PRO A 111 -12.70 -0.40 7.32
CA PRO A 111 -12.63 -0.03 5.91
C PRO A 111 -14.02 0.33 5.39
N SER A 112 -14.10 1.37 4.55
CA SER A 112 -15.32 1.82 3.91
C SER A 112 -15.23 1.67 2.39
N ILE A 113 -16.32 1.25 1.76
CA ILE A 113 -16.46 1.31 0.30
C ILE A 113 -16.89 2.71 -0.09
N VAL A 114 -16.06 3.42 -0.84
CA VAL A 114 -16.33 4.78 -1.31
C VAL A 114 -17.12 4.75 -2.62
N VAL A 115 -16.74 3.83 -3.51
CA VAL A 115 -17.40 3.61 -4.80
C VAL A 115 -17.44 2.10 -5.07
N ALA A 116 -18.56 1.61 -5.57
CA ALA A 116 -18.69 0.25 -6.09
C ALA A 116 -19.25 0.32 -7.51
N ASP A 117 -18.46 -0.15 -8.48
CA ASP A 117 -18.82 -0.27 -9.89
C ASP A 117 -18.68 -1.73 -10.34
N LYS A 118 -19.17 -2.07 -11.53
CA LYS A 118 -19.23 -3.44 -12.08
C LYS A 118 -17.86 -4.09 -12.18
N ASP A 119 -16.83 -3.30 -12.48
CA ASP A 119 -15.47 -3.80 -12.72
C ASP A 119 -14.50 -3.49 -11.56
N ALA A 120 -14.87 -2.57 -10.65
CA ALA A 120 -13.97 -2.12 -9.61
C ALA A 120 -14.66 -1.52 -8.40
N VAL A 121 -14.00 -1.66 -7.25
CA VAL A 121 -14.42 -1.12 -5.97
C VAL A 121 -13.30 -0.23 -5.41
N ILE A 122 -13.66 0.97 -4.95
CA ILE A 122 -12.73 1.86 -4.26
C ILE A 122 -12.92 1.65 -2.76
N VAL A 123 -11.88 1.11 -2.11
CA VAL A 123 -11.83 0.93 -0.67
C VAL A 123 -11.02 2.07 -0.06
N GLU A 124 -11.56 2.68 1.00
CA GLU A 124 -10.87 3.65 1.85
C GLU A 124 -10.62 3.05 3.23
N MET A 125 -9.38 3.14 3.71
CA MET A 125 -8.97 2.70 5.03
C MET A 125 -8.16 3.79 5.74
N PRO A 126 -8.66 4.39 6.83
CA PRO A 126 -7.89 5.30 7.65
C PRO A 126 -6.98 4.55 8.63
N VAL A 127 -5.72 4.98 8.73
CA VAL A 127 -4.72 4.40 9.63
C VAL A 127 -4.08 5.51 10.47
N LEU A 128 -4.23 5.41 11.79
CA LEU A 128 -3.56 6.30 12.74
C LEU A 128 -2.13 5.82 12.95
N TYR A 129 -1.16 6.64 12.57
CA TYR A 129 0.25 6.28 12.71
C TYR A 129 0.99 7.10 13.77
N ALA A 130 0.48 8.26 14.18
CA ALA A 130 1.02 9.03 15.31
C ALA A 130 -0.05 9.96 15.91
N ASN A 131 0.02 10.26 17.21
CA ASN A 131 -0.79 11.31 17.85
C ASN A 131 0.00 12.61 18.02
N SER A 132 1.33 12.53 18.00
CA SER A 132 2.26 13.63 18.05
C SER A 132 3.64 13.20 17.55
N LYS A 133 4.53 14.15 17.27
CA LYS A 133 5.92 13.89 16.88
C LYS A 133 6.73 13.10 17.92
N LYS A 134 6.26 13.01 19.17
CA LYS A 134 6.90 12.22 20.25
C LYS A 134 6.67 10.71 20.11
N ASP A 135 5.61 10.32 19.40
CA ASP A 135 5.27 8.91 19.19
C ASP A 135 6.12 8.26 18.09
N PHE A 136 6.83 9.08 17.32
CA PHE A 136 7.72 8.61 16.26
C PHE A 136 9.04 8.12 16.88
N ASP A 137 9.39 6.86 16.59
CA ASP A 137 10.57 6.18 17.14
C ASP A 137 11.90 6.61 16.49
N GLY A 138 11.85 7.54 15.53
CA GLY A 138 13.01 8.04 14.82
C GLY A 138 13.40 7.22 13.58
N VAL A 139 12.71 6.11 13.33
CA VAL A 139 12.96 5.24 12.16
C VAL A 139 11.91 5.52 11.10
N SER A 140 12.33 5.97 9.93
CA SER A 140 11.42 6.11 8.78
C SER A 140 10.95 4.74 8.30
N TYR A 141 9.66 4.62 7.98
CA TYR A 141 9.08 3.36 7.52
C TYR A 141 8.01 3.58 6.46
N TRP A 142 7.79 2.57 5.62
CA TRP A 142 6.66 2.55 4.70
C TRP A 142 5.44 1.95 5.41
N LEU A 143 4.32 2.66 5.35
CA LEU A 143 3.02 2.03 5.55
C LEU A 143 2.52 1.51 4.21
N VAL A 144 2.16 0.24 4.18
CA VAL A 144 1.69 -0.43 2.97
C VAL A 144 0.32 -1.03 3.27
N ALA A 145 -0.68 -0.65 2.49
CA ALA A 145 -1.99 -1.28 2.50
C ALA A 145 -2.15 -2.11 1.23
N GLU A 146 -2.44 -3.39 1.38
CA GLU A 146 -2.70 -4.33 0.30
C GLU A 146 -4.16 -4.77 0.34
N VAL A 147 -4.82 -4.83 -0.81
CA VAL A 147 -6.17 -5.38 -0.95
C VAL A 147 -6.10 -6.71 -1.65
N TYR A 148 -6.77 -7.71 -1.08
CA TYR A 148 -6.92 -9.05 -1.62
C TYR A 148 -8.39 -9.31 -1.97
N ALA A 149 -8.62 -9.90 -3.14
CA ALA A 149 -9.89 -10.47 -3.56
C ALA A 149 -9.67 -11.97 -3.84
N ASP A 150 -10.47 -12.83 -3.23
CA ASP A 150 -10.36 -14.30 -3.37
C ASP A 150 -8.93 -14.83 -3.12
N GLY A 151 -8.26 -14.27 -2.12
CA GLY A 151 -6.89 -14.62 -1.74
C GLY A 151 -5.78 -14.09 -2.68
N LYS A 152 -6.12 -13.35 -3.73
CA LYS A 152 -5.16 -12.73 -4.66
C LYS A 152 -5.03 -11.25 -4.40
N LYS A 153 -3.79 -10.73 -4.39
CA LYS A 153 -3.54 -9.29 -4.27
C LYS A 153 -4.03 -8.58 -5.53
N VAL A 154 -4.94 -7.63 -5.38
CA VAL A 154 -5.56 -6.87 -6.48
C VAL A 154 -5.18 -5.38 -6.46
N ALA A 155 -4.81 -4.84 -5.30
CA ALA A 155 -4.39 -3.45 -5.17
C ALA A 155 -3.34 -3.28 -4.06
N GLU A 156 -2.53 -2.24 -4.19
CA GLU A 156 -1.53 -1.84 -3.18
C GLU A 156 -1.46 -0.31 -3.14
N SER A 157 -1.33 0.24 -1.94
CA SER A 157 -1.02 1.66 -1.73
C SER A 157 0.03 1.77 -0.64
N ARG A 158 1.01 2.66 -0.84
CA ARG A 158 2.13 2.84 0.07
C ARG A 158 2.37 4.31 0.36
N THR A 159 2.76 4.61 1.59
CA THR A 159 3.13 5.96 2.03
C THR A 159 4.36 5.88 2.90
N ASN A 160 5.37 6.69 2.59
CA ASN A 160 6.56 6.82 3.43
C ASN A 160 6.23 7.71 4.62
N VAL A 161 6.41 7.19 5.83
CA VAL A 161 6.25 7.94 7.08
C VAL A 161 7.63 8.32 7.58
N THR A 162 7.87 9.62 7.64
CA THR A 162 9.09 10.21 8.18
C THR A 162 8.75 11.07 9.39
N ARG A 163 9.76 11.51 10.12
CA ARG A 163 9.55 12.46 11.23
C ARG A 163 8.85 13.74 10.78
N ASP A 164 9.06 14.17 9.54
CA ASP A 164 8.48 15.40 9.00
C ASP A 164 7.06 15.22 8.48
N SER A 165 6.62 13.98 8.20
CA SER A 165 5.23 13.71 7.86
C SER A 165 4.30 13.68 9.08
N VAL A 166 4.86 13.63 10.30
CA VAL A 166 4.10 13.60 11.55
C VAL A 166 3.82 15.03 12.03
N ALA A 167 2.55 15.31 12.34
CA ALA A 167 2.13 16.59 12.89
C ALA A 167 2.77 16.86 14.26
N ASP A 168 3.20 18.11 14.50
CA ASP A 168 3.76 18.51 15.79
C ASP A 168 2.70 18.43 16.91
N LYS A 169 1.44 18.71 16.57
CA LYS A 169 0.28 18.65 17.47
C LYS A 169 -0.89 17.99 16.73
N GLY A 170 -1.42 16.92 17.30
CA GLY A 170 -2.63 16.26 16.82
C GLY A 170 -2.38 14.98 16.01
N PRO A 171 -3.45 14.20 15.76
CA PRO A 171 -3.34 12.90 15.12
C PRO A 171 -2.89 13.03 13.66
N SER A 172 -1.96 12.17 13.29
CA SER A 172 -1.50 11.98 11.92
C SER A 172 -2.12 10.69 11.38
N ILE A 173 -3.02 10.84 10.42
CA ILE A 173 -3.84 9.76 9.85
C ILE A 173 -3.55 9.66 8.37
N GLN A 174 -3.26 8.45 7.88
CA GLN A 174 -3.16 8.16 6.46
C GLN A 174 -4.45 7.52 5.97
N PHE A 175 -5.04 8.09 4.92
CA PHE A 175 -6.18 7.49 4.23
C PHE A 175 -5.67 6.71 3.02
N PHE A 176 -5.71 5.39 3.09
CA PHE A 176 -5.41 4.54 1.94
C PHE A 176 -6.65 4.44 1.07
N ARG A 177 -6.58 5.00 -0.14
CA ARG A 177 -7.58 4.84 -1.19
C ARG A 177 -7.03 3.87 -2.23
N MET A 178 -7.66 2.72 -2.34
CA MET A 178 -7.19 1.62 -3.19
C MET A 178 -8.28 1.25 -4.18
N PHE A 179 -7.92 1.20 -5.46
CA PHE A 179 -8.79 0.76 -6.55
C PHE A 179 -8.62 -0.75 -6.72
N ALA A 180 -9.61 -1.52 -6.26
CA ALA A 180 -9.60 -2.98 -6.30
C ALA A 180 -10.46 -3.47 -7.48
N PRO A 181 -9.86 -3.98 -8.56
CA PRO A 181 -10.62 -4.63 -9.62
C PRO A 181 -11.34 -5.87 -9.09
N VAL A 182 -12.62 -6.00 -9.39
CA VAL A 182 -13.47 -7.11 -8.94
C VAL A 182 -14.19 -7.74 -10.13
N GLY A 183 -14.28 -9.08 -10.17
CA GLY A 183 -14.97 -9.79 -11.23
C GLY A 183 -16.40 -10.21 -10.89
N ALA A 184 -16.80 -10.13 -9.61
CA ALA A 184 -18.10 -10.55 -9.12
C ALA A 184 -18.92 -9.32 -8.69
N PRO A 185 -20.26 -9.34 -8.83
CA PRO A 185 -21.12 -8.25 -8.40
C PRO A 185 -21.15 -8.09 -6.87
N SER A 186 -20.69 -9.07 -6.10
CA SER A 186 -20.58 -8.98 -4.65
C SER A 186 -19.49 -9.91 -4.14
N GLY A 187 -18.87 -9.56 -3.01
CA GLY A 187 -17.84 -10.39 -2.40
C GLY A 187 -17.28 -9.79 -1.11
N VAL A 188 -16.12 -10.33 -0.72
CA VAL A 188 -15.35 -9.85 0.44
C VAL A 188 -13.97 -9.44 -0.05
N LEU A 189 -13.55 -8.22 0.29
CA LEU A 189 -12.19 -7.76 0.12
C LEU A 189 -11.46 -7.84 1.45
N GLU A 190 -10.26 -8.38 1.45
CA GLU A 190 -9.37 -8.38 2.62
C GLU A 190 -8.31 -7.30 2.47
N VAL A 191 -8.28 -6.34 3.39
CA VAL A 191 -7.28 -5.30 3.47
C VAL A 191 -6.25 -5.69 4.52
N LYS A 192 -4.98 -5.81 4.13
CA LYS A 192 -3.85 -6.07 5.01
C LYS A 192 -2.99 -4.83 5.10
N VAL A 193 -2.66 -4.41 6.31
CA VAL A 193 -1.81 -3.24 6.53
C VAL A 193 -0.49 -3.68 7.14
N PHE A 194 0.61 -3.23 6.54
CA PHE A 194 1.96 -3.56 6.92
C PHE A 194 2.74 -2.30 7.29
N ARG A 195 3.69 -2.47 8.20
CA ARG A 195 4.80 -1.55 8.43
C ARG A 195 6.05 -2.16 7.83
N ASN A 196 6.79 -1.41 7.02
CA ASN A 196 8.08 -1.83 6.49
C ASN A 196 9.19 -0.84 6.88
N ALA A 197 10.00 -1.26 7.83
CA ALA A 197 11.23 -0.60 8.26
C ALA A 197 12.46 -1.49 7.96
N GLY A 198 12.48 -2.13 6.78
CA GLY A 198 13.46 -3.15 6.38
C GLY A 198 12.93 -4.59 6.45
N LYS A 199 11.84 -4.82 7.19
CA LYS A 199 11.07 -6.06 7.22
C LYS A 199 9.58 -5.73 7.17
N ASN A 200 8.80 -6.50 6.41
CA ASN A 200 7.34 -6.39 6.39
C ASN A 200 6.76 -6.97 7.68
N GLU A 201 6.30 -6.09 8.57
CA GLU A 201 5.54 -6.42 9.77
C GLU A 201 4.04 -6.25 9.47
N LEU A 202 3.27 -7.32 9.60
CA LEU A 202 1.81 -7.25 9.49
C LEU A 202 1.24 -6.58 10.75
N LEU A 203 0.58 -5.43 10.57
CA LEU A 203 -0.07 -4.71 11.67
C LEU A 203 -1.45 -5.29 11.97
N PHE A 204 -2.31 -5.37 10.94
CA PHE A 204 -3.66 -5.92 11.08
C PHE A 204 -4.25 -6.31 9.71
N THR A 205 -5.34 -7.08 9.76
CA THR A 205 -6.13 -7.50 8.58
C THR A 205 -7.59 -7.21 8.82
N ARG A 206 -8.29 -6.71 7.79
CA ARG A 206 -9.71 -6.37 7.86
C ARG A 206 -10.44 -6.86 6.63
N SER A 207 -11.68 -7.24 6.79
CA SER A 207 -12.54 -7.66 5.69
C SER A 207 -13.65 -6.63 5.49
N VAL A 208 -13.92 -6.27 4.23
CA VAL A 208 -15.05 -5.42 3.85
C VAL A 208 -15.91 -6.15 2.81
N LYS A 209 -17.21 -6.22 3.07
CA LYS A 209 -18.16 -6.75 2.11
C LYS A 209 -18.50 -5.67 1.09
N TYR A 210 -18.55 -6.03 -0.18
CA TYR A 210 -19.02 -5.15 -1.24
C TYR A 210 -20.17 -5.79 -2.01
N ALA A 211 -21.04 -4.94 -2.55
CA ALA A 211 -22.07 -5.29 -3.50
C ALA A 211 -22.20 -4.14 -4.50
N VAL A 212 -22.10 -4.44 -5.78
CA VAL A 212 -22.30 -3.51 -6.88
C VAL A 212 -23.81 -3.40 -7.12
N GLY A 213 -24.34 -2.18 -7.10
CA GLY A 213 -25.73 -1.93 -7.47
C GLY A 213 -25.97 -2.36 -8.93
N SER A 214 -27.00 -3.18 -9.15
CA SER A 214 -27.41 -3.65 -10.48
C SER A 214 -27.97 -2.53 -11.34
#